data_AF-T1B1H8-F1
#
_entry.id   AF-T1B1H8-F1
#
_cell.length_a   1.000
_cell.length_b   1.000
_cell.length_c   1.000
_cell.angle_alpha   90.00
_cell.angle_beta   90.00
_cell.angle_gamma   90.00
#
_symmetry.space_group_name_H-M   'P 1'
#
loop_
_entity.id
_entity.type
_entity.pdbx_description
1 polymer ?
#
loop_
_entity_poly.entity_id
_entity_poly.type
_entity_poly.pdbx_seq_one_letter_code
_entity_poly.pdbx_strand_id
1 'polypeptide(L)'
;MGRPRAPRELPRGRPRQQPRRARHPGPVVGRKNYYGSGSIWAATLAERAWTITATASRAHLNPLEYLHAYLDACATSGAKAPSGEALARFLPWAVSKEDLATWSNTRAGPAP
;
A
#
# COMPACT_ATOMS: atom_id res chain seq x y z
N MET A 1 39.47 -52.00 -0.62
CA MET A 1 39.82 -50.65 -1.10
C MET A 1 38.54 -49.82 -1.20
N GLY A 2 38.23 -49.02 -0.18
CA GLY A 2 37.04 -48.16 -0.15
C GLY A 2 37.33 -46.80 -0.77
N ARG A 3 36.52 -46.37 -1.74
CA ARG A 3 36.64 -45.03 -2.36
C ARG A 3 36.21 -43.96 -1.35
N PRO A 4 36.95 -42.84 -1.19
CA PRO A 4 36.52 -41.78 -0.29
C PRO A 4 35.33 -41.02 -0.92
N ARG A 5 34.27 -40.80 -0.15
CA ARG A 5 33.14 -39.93 -0.54
C ARG A 5 33.58 -38.47 -0.39
N ALA A 6 33.38 -37.69 -1.45
CA ALA A 6 33.59 -36.24 -1.43
C ALA A 6 32.64 -35.55 -0.43
N PRO A 7 33.02 -34.42 0.17
CA PRO A 7 32.17 -33.70 1.10
C PRO A 7 30.99 -33.05 0.36
N ARG A 8 29.78 -33.21 0.90
CA ARG A 8 28.58 -32.49 0.47
C ARG A 8 28.77 -30.99 0.73
N GLU A 9 28.86 -30.19 -0.34
CA GLU A 9 28.73 -28.74 -0.21
C GLU A 9 27.33 -28.40 0.31
N LEU A 10 27.27 -27.69 1.43
CA LEU A 10 26.04 -27.12 1.97
C LEU A 10 25.56 -25.99 1.04
N PRO A 11 24.25 -25.95 0.68
CA PRO A 11 23.75 -24.90 -0.20
C PRO A 11 23.89 -23.54 0.48
N ARG A 12 24.59 -22.62 -0.21
CA ARG A 12 24.71 -21.21 0.18
C ARG A 12 23.31 -20.66 0.45
N GLY A 13 23.09 -20.19 1.69
CA GLY A 13 21.80 -19.70 2.16
C GLY A 13 21.19 -18.69 1.19
N ARG A 14 19.89 -18.81 0.95
CA ARG A 14 19.13 -17.86 0.12
C ARG A 14 19.36 -16.44 0.66
N PRO A 15 19.53 -15.43 -0.20
CA PRO A 15 19.64 -14.06 0.26
C PRO A 15 18.42 -13.72 1.13
N ARG A 16 18.68 -13.16 2.32
CA ARG A 16 17.64 -12.68 3.24
C ARG A 16 16.72 -11.77 2.45
N GLN A 17 15.49 -12.23 2.21
CA GLN A 17 14.41 -11.40 1.69
C GLN A 17 14.25 -10.24 2.70
N GLN A 18 14.69 -9.04 2.32
CA GLN A 18 14.48 -7.87 3.15
C GLN A 18 12.97 -7.62 3.20
N PRO A 19 12.41 -7.27 4.37
CA PRO A 19 10.99 -6.93 4.45
C PRO A 19 10.72 -5.79 3.47
N ARG A 20 9.65 -5.91 2.68
CA ARG A 20 9.19 -4.89 1.73
C ARG A 20 8.82 -3.62 2.51
N ARG A 21 9.81 -2.83 2.90
CA ARG A 21 9.59 -1.44 3.28
C ARG A 21 8.96 -0.80 2.06
N ALA A 22 7.83 -0.10 2.24
CA ALA A 22 7.18 0.68 1.19
C ALA A 22 8.15 1.77 0.70
N ARG A 23 9.06 1.38 -0.19
CA ARG A 23 10.05 2.28 -0.76
C ARG A 23 9.27 3.12 -1.76
N HIS A 24 9.27 4.44 -1.54
CA HIS A 24 8.76 5.36 -2.53
C HIS A 24 9.42 5.01 -3.88
N PRO A 25 8.64 4.80 -4.96
CA PRO A 25 9.21 4.45 -6.24
C PRO A 25 10.25 5.51 -6.60
N GLY A 26 11.47 5.07 -6.90
CA GLY A 26 12.52 5.99 -7.34
C GLY A 26 12.05 6.80 -8.55
N PRO A 27 12.67 7.95 -8.82
CA PRO A 27 12.19 8.91 -9.82
C PRO A 27 11.90 8.29 -11.21
N VAL A 28 12.67 7.28 -11.61
CA VAL A 28 12.48 6.54 -12.87
C VAL A 28 11.20 5.70 -12.88
N VAL A 29 10.88 5.02 -11.78
CA VAL A 29 9.67 4.19 -11.63
C VAL A 29 8.44 5.10 -11.52
N GLY A 30 8.57 6.21 -10.78
CA GLY A 30 7.52 7.23 -10.70
C GLY A 30 7.15 7.78 -12.07
N ARG A 31 8.13 8.31 -12.83
CA ARG A 31 7.88 8.86 -14.18
C ARG A 31 7.09 7.90 -15.07
N LYS A 32 7.45 6.61 -15.08
CA LYS A 32 6.76 5.60 -15.90
C LYS A 32 5.33 5.36 -15.44
N ASN A 33 5.10 5.26 -14.13
CA ASN A 33 3.79 4.97 -13.57
C ASN A 33 2.83 6.19 -13.61
N TYR A 34 3.37 7.41 -13.65
CA TYR A 34 2.58 8.64 -13.69
C TYR A 34 2.36 9.17 -15.11
N TYR A 35 2.74 8.40 -16.15
CA TYR A 35 2.59 8.80 -17.55
C TYR A 35 3.31 10.12 -17.94
N GLY A 36 4.27 10.58 -17.14
CA GLY A 36 5.01 11.82 -17.34
C GLY A 36 4.24 13.11 -17.00
N SER A 37 4.90 14.25 -17.18
CA SER A 37 4.38 15.59 -16.81
C SER A 37 3.20 16.10 -17.65
N GLY A 38 2.89 15.44 -18.78
CA GLY A 38 1.76 15.80 -19.66
C GLY A 38 0.43 15.16 -19.28
N SER A 39 0.42 14.23 -18.31
CA SER A 39 -0.80 13.50 -17.94
C SER A 39 -1.51 14.16 -16.75
N ILE A 40 -2.39 15.12 -17.05
CA ILE A 40 -3.18 15.85 -16.04
C ILE A 40 -3.99 14.86 -15.19
N TRP A 41 -4.63 13.87 -15.82
CA TRP A 41 -5.43 12.88 -15.10
C TRP A 41 -4.60 12.07 -14.11
N ALA A 42 -3.41 11.63 -14.50
CA ALA A 42 -2.52 10.90 -13.60
C ALA A 42 -2.01 11.79 -12.46
N ALA A 43 -1.72 13.06 -12.74
CA ALA A 43 -1.32 14.03 -11.72
C ALA A 43 -2.45 14.29 -10.71
N THR A 44 -3.68 14.48 -11.17
CA THR A 44 -4.86 14.67 -10.31
C THR A 44 -5.15 13.42 -9.47
N LEU A 45 -5.03 12.22 -10.06
CA LEU A 45 -5.21 10.98 -9.31
C LEU A 45 -4.13 10.82 -8.23
N ALA A 46 -2.88 11.09 -8.57
CA ALA A 46 -1.76 10.99 -7.63
C ALA A 46 -1.89 12.00 -6.48
N GLU A 47 -2.26 13.25 -6.78
CA GLU A 47 -2.56 14.29 -5.77
C GLU A 47 -3.59 13.79 -4.75
N ARG A 48 -4.73 13.27 -5.22
CA ARG A 48 -5.77 12.72 -4.33
C ARG A 48 -5.28 11.52 -3.53
N ALA A 49 -4.64 10.55 -4.17
CA ALA A 49 -4.17 9.34 -3.50
C ALA A 49 -3.10 9.64 -2.44
N TRP A 50 -2.20 10.59 -2.70
CA TRP A 50 -1.20 11.02 -1.73
C TRP A 50 -1.81 11.82 -0.59
N THR A 51 -2.78 12.69 -0.85
CA THR A 51 -3.49 13.41 0.22
C THR A 51 -4.23 12.43 1.15
N ILE A 52 -4.91 11.42 0.60
CA ILE A 52 -5.60 10.37 1.37
C ILE A 52 -4.61 9.56 2.21
N THR A 53 -3.53 9.06 1.60
CA THR A 53 -2.54 8.23 2.31
C THR A 53 -1.69 9.03 3.31
N ALA A 54 -1.44 10.32 3.06
CA ALA A 54 -0.80 11.22 4.00
C ALA A 54 -1.71 11.46 5.23
N THR A 55 -3.01 11.60 5.02
CA THR A 55 -3.99 11.72 6.11
C THR A 55 -3.99 10.47 6.98
N ALA A 56 -4.03 9.28 6.37
CA ALA A 56 -3.91 8.00 7.09
C ALA A 56 -2.59 7.90 7.87
N SER A 57 -1.47 8.31 7.26
CA SER A 57 -0.15 8.26 7.90
C SER A 57 -0.06 9.19 9.11
N ARG A 58 -0.64 10.39 9.02
CA ARG A 58 -0.72 11.35 10.14
C ARG A 58 -1.60 10.85 11.28
N ALA A 59 -2.59 10.03 10.97
CA ALA A 59 -3.46 9.36 11.93
C ALA A 59 -2.90 8.03 12.46
N HIS A 60 -1.66 7.66 12.08
CA HIS A 60 -1.02 6.39 12.44
C HIS A 60 -1.79 5.13 11.98
N LEU A 61 -2.53 5.24 10.88
CA LEU A 61 -3.26 4.13 10.26
C LEU A 61 -2.46 3.50 9.13
N ASN A 62 -2.80 2.26 8.76
CA ASN A 62 -2.23 1.60 7.59
C ASN A 62 -2.72 2.30 6.31
N PRO A 63 -1.83 2.99 5.56
CA PRO A 63 -2.24 3.79 4.41
C PRO A 63 -2.79 2.93 3.26
N LEU A 64 -2.41 1.66 3.17
CA LEU A 64 -2.89 0.76 2.12
C LEU A 64 -4.34 0.34 2.36
N GLU A 65 -4.65 -0.14 3.57
CA GLU A 65 -6.02 -0.51 3.95
C GLU A 65 -6.96 0.69 3.93
N TYR A 66 -6.46 1.85 4.36
CA TYR A 66 -7.21 3.10 4.32
C TYR A 66 -7.57 3.52 2.89
N LEU A 67 -6.59 3.53 1.98
CA LEU A 67 -6.82 3.87 0.58
C LEU A 67 -7.73 2.84 -0.09
N HIS A 68 -7.58 1.55 0.23
CA HIS A 68 -8.45 0.50 -0.27
C HIS A 68 -9.91 0.71 0.15
N ALA A 69 -10.17 0.95 1.45
CA ALA A 69 -11.51 1.24 1.95
C ALA A 69 -12.13 2.49 1.31
N TYR A 70 -11.32 3.53 1.07
CA TYR A 70 -11.78 4.73 0.37
C TYR A 70 -12.19 4.43 -1.08
N LEU A 71 -11.36 3.69 -1.83
CA LEU A 71 -11.65 3.34 -3.21
C LEU A 71 -12.85 2.38 -3.32
N ASP A 72 -13.04 1.49 -2.36
CA ASP A 72 -14.21 0.61 -2.28
C ASP A 72 -15.50 1.39 -2.03
N ALA A 73 -15.46 2.39 -1.15
CA ALA A 73 -16.57 3.33 -0.95
C ALA A 73 -16.88 4.13 -2.23
N CYS A 74 -15.86 4.56 -2.97
CA CYS A 74 -16.03 5.19 -4.28
C CYS A 74 -16.69 4.24 -5.29
N ALA A 75 -16.24 2.98 -5.35
CA ALA A 75 -16.77 1.97 -6.27
C ALA A 75 -18.26 1.70 -5.99
N THR A 76 -18.62 1.54 -4.72
CA THR A 76 -20.01 1.34 -4.27
C THR A 76 -20.89 2.57 -4.59
N SER A 77 -20.30 3.76 -4.59
CA SER A 77 -21.00 5.02 -4.91
C SER A 77 -21.03 5.35 -6.41
N GLY A 78 -20.75 4.37 -7.29
CA GLY A 78 -20.74 4.57 -8.74
C GLY A 78 -19.51 5.33 -9.25
N ALA A 79 -18.34 5.02 -8.70
CA ALA A 79 -17.05 5.67 -9.00
C ALA A 79 -17.00 7.18 -8.69
N LYS A 80 -17.85 7.65 -7.78
CA LYS A 80 -17.85 9.03 -7.28
C LYS A 80 -17.15 9.09 -5.93
N ALA A 81 -16.44 10.19 -5.70
CA ALA A 81 -15.85 10.44 -4.39
C ALA A 81 -16.96 10.51 -3.32
N PRO A 82 -16.76 9.89 -2.14
CA PRO A 82 -17.71 9.98 -1.04
C PRO A 82 -17.92 11.44 -0.64
N SER A 83 -19.16 11.78 -0.28
CA SER A 83 -19.58 13.12 0.14
C SER A 83 -20.45 13.04 1.41
N GLY A 84 -20.58 14.17 2.13
CA GLY A 84 -21.39 14.24 3.35
C GLY A 84 -20.92 13.26 4.43
N GLU A 85 -21.83 12.51 5.03
CA GLU A 85 -21.53 11.50 6.06
C GLU A 85 -20.58 10.40 5.57
N ALA A 86 -20.69 10.00 4.30
CA ALA A 86 -19.80 8.97 3.73
C ALA A 86 -18.34 9.44 3.70
N LEU A 87 -18.11 10.74 3.55
CA LEU A 87 -16.77 11.33 3.67
C LEU A 87 -16.36 11.50 5.13
N ALA A 88 -17.30 11.85 6.02
CA ALA A 88 -17.03 12.08 7.44
C ALA A 88 -16.40 10.85 8.12
N ARG A 89 -16.78 9.64 7.71
CA ARG A 89 -16.15 8.37 8.12
C ARG A 89 -14.63 8.34 7.93
N PHE A 90 -14.12 9.02 6.91
CA PHE A 90 -12.69 9.11 6.57
C PHE A 90 -12.02 10.38 7.15
N LEU A 91 -12.64 11.04 8.13
CA LEU A 91 -11.98 12.13 8.86
C LEU A 91 -11.36 11.57 10.13
N PRO A 92 -10.07 11.83 10.43
CA PRO A 92 -9.37 11.24 11.58
C PRO A 92 -10.05 11.49 12.94
N TRP A 93 -10.84 12.57 13.07
CA TRP A 93 -11.56 12.94 14.29
C TRP A 93 -12.99 12.38 14.37
N ALA A 94 -13.55 11.84 13.27
CA ALA A 94 -14.91 11.30 13.20
C ALA A 94 -14.93 9.79 12.88
N VAL A 95 -13.76 9.15 12.91
CA VAL A 95 -13.61 7.73 12.58
C VAL A 95 -14.23 6.84 13.65
N SER A 96 -14.95 5.80 13.23
CA SER A 96 -15.53 4.79 14.11
C SER A 96 -14.46 3.86 14.69
N LYS A 97 -14.76 3.17 15.80
CA LYS A 97 -13.83 2.20 16.40
C LYS A 97 -13.63 0.98 15.49
N GLU A 98 -14.66 0.60 14.76
CA GLU A 98 -14.68 -0.50 13.81
C GLU A 98 -13.76 -0.22 12.61
N ASP A 99 -13.80 1.01 12.11
CA ASP A 99 -12.91 1.46 11.02
C ASP A 99 -11.46 1.55 11.49
N LEU A 100 -11.23 2.09 12.68
CA LEU A 100 -9.89 2.09 13.29
C LEU A 100 -9.32 0.67 13.41
N ALA A 101 -10.11 -0.30 13.87
CA ALA A 101 -9.69 -1.69 13.96
C ALA A 101 -9.35 -2.29 12.58
N THR A 102 -10.13 -1.93 11.56
CA THR A 102 -9.91 -2.39 10.18
C THR A 102 -8.64 -1.78 9.59
N TRP A 103 -8.44 -0.48 9.76
CA TRP A 103 -7.33 0.28 9.16
C TRP A 103 -6.04 0.25 9.98
N SER A 104 -6.09 -0.20 11.23
CA SER A 104 -4.88 -0.50 12.03
C SER A 104 -4.30 -1.87 11.70
N ASN A 105 -5.10 -2.76 11.08
CA ASN A 105 -4.66 -4.12 10.80
C ASN A 105 -3.73 -4.13 9.58
N THR A 106 -2.55 -4.71 9.75
CA THR A 106 -1.71 -5.08 8.60
C THR A 106 -2.22 -6.42 8.11
N ARG A 107 -3.04 -6.45 7.05
CA ARG A 107 -3.17 -7.72 6.32
C ARG A 107 -1.79 -8.09 5.81
N ALA A 108 -1.22 -9.16 6.35
CA ALA A 108 -0.16 -9.86 5.68
C ALA A 108 -0.71 -10.22 4.30
N GLY A 109 -0.19 -9.59 3.24
CA GLY A 109 -0.54 -9.95 1.87
C GLY A 109 -0.33 -11.45 1.64
N PRO A 110 -1.01 -12.06 0.65
CA PRO A 110 -0.95 -13.50 0.44
C PRO A 110 0.51 -13.96 0.38
N ALA A 111 0.81 -15.02 1.13
CA ALA A 111 2.13 -15.64 1.21
C ALA A 111 2.63 -15.99 -0.20
N PRO A 112 3.95 -15.86 -0.46
CA PRO A 112 4.53 -16.02 -1.79
C PRO A 112 4.37 -17.42 -2.37
#